data_AF-A0A191HX83-F1
#
_entry.id   AF-A0A191HX83-F1
#
_cell.length_a   1.000
_cell.length_b   1.000
_cell.length_c   1.000
_cell.angle_alpha   90.00
_cell.angle_beta   90.00
_cell.angle_gamma   90.00
#
_symmetry.space_group_name_H-M   'P 1'
#
loop_
_entity.id
_entity.type
_entity.pdbx_description
1 polymer ?
#
loop_
_entity_poly.entity_id
_entity_poly.type
_entity_poly.pdbx_seq_one_letter_code
_entity_poly.pdbx_strand_id
1 'polypeptide(L)'
;MIIPSKFRDGFVEIFYLCKGFEDCLMILSSNEVQKIETKIKETHLTNKDIRQFMRIFFSGMVDVSFDPQGRILIPKSLRAFAGIDKEAAVVGTGLYLEIWQREKWRRKIGR
;
A
#
# COMPACT_ATOMS: atom_id res chain seq x y z
N MET A 1 -5.07 -11.40 -6.52
CA MET A 1 -4.58 -10.36 -7.45
C MET A 1 -3.21 -10.78 -7.94
N ILE A 2 -2.89 -10.59 -9.22
CA ILE A 2 -1.58 -10.91 -9.80
C ILE A 2 -0.77 -9.62 -9.91
N ILE A 3 0.48 -9.62 -9.45
CA ILE A 3 1.40 -8.49 -9.52
C ILE A 3 2.38 -8.72 -10.69
N PRO A 4 2.55 -7.75 -11.61
CA PRO A 4 3.38 -7.93 -12.81
C PRO A 4 4.83 -8.34 -12.49
N SER A 5 5.43 -9.19 -13.34
CA SER A 5 6.76 -9.80 -13.14
C SER A 5 7.90 -8.80 -12.96
N LYS A 6 7.86 -7.65 -13.65
CA LYS A 6 8.85 -6.56 -13.49
C LYS A 6 8.91 -5.98 -12.07
N PHE A 7 7.91 -6.26 -11.24
CA PHE A 7 7.85 -5.86 -9.84
C PHE A 7 8.13 -7.05 -8.90
N ARG A 8 8.73 -8.16 -9.37
CA ARG A 8 8.99 -9.38 -8.58
C ARG A 8 10.46 -9.78 -8.44
N ASP A 9 11.33 -9.36 -9.34
CA ASP A 9 12.71 -9.85 -9.36
C ASP A 9 13.51 -9.28 -8.18
N GLY A 10 13.95 -10.16 -7.26
CA GLY A 10 14.84 -9.82 -6.13
C GLY A 10 14.30 -9.99 -4.71
N PHE A 11 13.10 -10.56 -4.52
CA PHE A 11 12.46 -10.57 -3.19
C PHE A 11 13.04 -11.55 -2.17
N VAL A 12 14.06 -11.08 -1.44
CA VAL A 12 14.29 -11.37 0.00
C VAL A 12 13.64 -10.27 0.87
N GLU A 13 12.90 -9.35 0.25
CA GLU A 13 12.42 -8.11 0.86
C GLU A 13 11.00 -8.28 1.44
N ILE A 14 10.77 -7.77 2.65
CA ILE A 14 9.45 -7.77 3.31
C ILE A 14 8.61 -6.64 2.70
N PHE A 15 7.36 -6.95 2.35
CA PHE A 15 6.39 -5.97 1.88
C PHE A 15 5.31 -5.75 2.91
N TYR A 16 4.82 -4.51 2.95
CA TYR A 16 3.75 -4.09 3.83
C TYR A 16 2.56 -3.64 2.99
N LEU A 17 1.39 -4.17 3.31
CA LEU A 17 0.11 -3.74 2.76
C LEU A 17 -0.65 -2.93 3.80
N CYS A 18 -1.15 -1.75 3.44
CA CYS A 18 -1.93 -0.91 4.34
C CYS A 18 -3.01 -0.10 3.61
N LYS A 19 -3.82 0.62 4.38
CA LYS A 19 -4.77 1.59 3.84
C LYS A 19 -4.00 2.77 3.23
N GLY A 20 -4.29 3.07 1.98
CA GLY A 20 -3.80 4.25 1.28
C GLY A 20 -4.74 5.44 1.39
N PHE A 21 -4.43 6.47 0.61
CA PHE A 21 -5.25 7.66 0.50
C PHE A 21 -6.43 7.42 -0.44
N GLU A 22 -7.55 8.13 -0.19
CA GLU A 22 -8.73 8.12 -1.06
C GLU A 22 -9.29 6.69 -1.35
N ASP A 23 -9.37 5.87 -0.30
CA ASP A 23 -9.87 4.49 -0.33
C ASP A 23 -9.12 3.53 -1.27
N CYS A 24 -7.81 3.71 -1.46
CA CYS A 24 -6.94 2.71 -2.05
C CYS A 24 -6.19 1.89 -0.98
N LEU A 25 -5.47 0.85 -1.38
CA LEU A 25 -4.45 0.22 -0.55
C LEU A 25 -3.07 0.58 -1.09
N MET A 26 -2.05 0.55 -0.23
CA MET A 26 -0.65 0.73 -0.65
C MET A 26 0.17 -0.50 -0.31
N ILE A 27 1.05 -0.89 -1.23
CA ILE A 27 2.12 -1.86 -1.00
C ILE A 27 3.44 -1.09 -0.97
N LEU A 28 4.16 -1.20 0.14
CA LEU A 28 5.48 -0.59 0.35
C LEU A 28 6.50 -1.70 0.61
N SER A 29 7.73 -1.53 0.12
CA SER A 29 8.84 -2.36 0.60
C SER A 29 9.30 -1.88 1.98
N SER A 30 10.01 -2.74 2.70
CA SER A 30 10.63 -2.38 3.98
C SER A 30 11.56 -1.17 3.88
N ASN A 31 12.28 -1.02 2.77
CA ASN A 31 13.12 0.15 2.51
C ASN A 31 12.31 1.46 2.45
N GLU A 32 11.17 1.46 1.77
CA GLU A 32 10.31 2.65 1.70
C GLU A 32 9.66 2.98 3.05
N VAL A 33 9.29 1.96 3.82
CA VAL A 33 8.82 2.16 5.21
C VAL A 33 9.90 2.82 6.06
N GLN A 34 11.15 2.35 6.00
CA GLN A 34 12.26 2.94 6.74
C GLN A 34 12.54 4.41 6.36
N LYS A 35 12.41 4.76 5.07
CA LYS A 35 12.53 6.15 4.62
C LYS A 35 11.43 7.03 5.21
N ILE A 36 10.19 6.53 5.25
CA ILE A 36 9.06 7.24 5.88
C ILE A 36 9.33 7.44 7.38
N GLU A 37 9.75 6.39 8.09
CA GLU A 37 10.09 6.47 9.51
C GLU A 37 11.19 7.49 9.80
N THR A 38 12.25 7.50 8.99
CA THR A 38 13.36 8.45 9.13
C THR A 38 12.87 9.89 8.99
N LYS A 39 12.08 10.17 7.95
CA LYS A 39 11.53 11.51 7.72
C LYS A 39 10.58 11.96 8.83
N ILE A 40 9.82 11.03 9.41
CA ILE A 40 8.95 11.31 10.56
C ILE A 40 9.78 11.63 11.81
N LYS A 41 10.87 10.91 12.08
CA LYS A 41 11.78 11.18 13.21
C LYS A 41 12.44 12.55 13.11
N GLU A 42 12.75 13.00 11.89
CA GLU A 42 13.28 14.35 11.63
C GLU A 42 12.22 15.45 11.83
N THR A 43 10.94 15.09 11.75
CA THR A 43 9.83 16.02 11.98
C THR A 43 9.45 16.05 13.46
N HIS A 44 8.98 17.20 13.98
CA HIS A 44 8.65 17.32 15.39
C HIS A 44 7.46 16.43 15.78
N LEU A 45 7.73 15.34 16.52
CA LEU A 45 6.73 14.41 17.09
C LEU A 45 5.71 15.09 18.02
N THR A 46 5.94 16.35 18.39
CA THR A 46 4.99 17.21 19.11
C THR A 46 3.80 17.64 18.25
N ASN A 47 3.88 17.50 16.92
CA ASN A 47 2.77 17.73 16.02
C ASN A 47 1.69 16.63 16.16
N LYS A 48 0.46 17.06 16.48
CA LYS A 48 -0.69 16.17 16.70
C LYS A 48 -1.07 15.40 15.44
N ASP A 49 -1.03 16.03 14.27
CA ASP A 49 -1.45 15.44 13.00
C ASP A 49 -0.47 14.35 12.57
N ILE A 50 0.83 14.54 12.80
CA ILE A 50 1.85 13.52 12.54
C ILE A 50 1.62 12.29 13.42
N ARG A 51 1.36 12.50 14.73
CA ARG A 51 1.04 11.37 15.63
C ARG A 51 -0.23 10.64 15.21
N GLN A 52 -1.25 11.37 14.76
CA GLN A 52 -2.49 10.77 14.28
C GLN A 52 -2.28 9.98 12.98
N PHE A 53 -1.53 10.53 12.03
CA PHE A 53 -1.13 9.86 10.80
C PHE A 53 -0.39 8.56 11.10
N MET A 54 0.65 8.60 11.94
CA MET A 54 1.41 7.40 12.33
C MET A 54 0.52 6.30 12.91
N ARG A 55 -0.37 6.66 13.84
CA ARG A 55 -1.28 5.69 14.46
C ARG A 55 -2.14 5.01 13.41
N ILE A 56 -2.70 5.75 12.46
CA ILE A 56 -3.59 5.19 11.43
C ILE A 56 -2.79 4.36 10.42
N PHE A 57 -1.65 4.89 9.97
CA PHE A 57 -0.83 4.30 8.92
C PHE A 57 -0.18 3.00 9.38
N PHE A 58 0.59 3.03 10.48
CA PHE A 58 1.35 1.87 10.95
C PHE A 58 0.46 0.81 11.62
N SER A 59 -0.61 1.18 12.33
CA SER A 59 -1.52 0.17 12.92
C SER A 59 -2.30 -0.62 11.87
N GLY A 60 -2.42 -0.07 10.66
CA GLY A 60 -3.09 -0.71 9.53
C GLY A 60 -2.16 -1.50 8.62
N MET A 61 -0.85 -1.52 8.88
CA MET A 61 0.12 -2.27 8.10
C MET A 61 0.09 -3.75 8.45
N VAL A 62 0.13 -4.59 7.42
CA VAL A 62 0.31 -6.03 7.53
C VAL A 62 1.40 -6.49 6.59
N ASP A 63 2.17 -7.47 7.02
CA ASP A 63 3.18 -8.11 6.18
C ASP A 63 2.50 -8.90 5.08
N VAL A 64 3.02 -8.80 3.87
CA VAL A 64 2.58 -9.58 2.72
C VAL A 64 3.76 -10.21 2.00
N SER A 65 3.56 -11.43 1.54
CA SER A 65 4.50 -12.13 0.67
C SER A 65 3.86 -12.37 -0.69
N PHE A 66 4.71 -12.43 -1.72
CA PHE A 66 4.31 -12.80 -3.06
C PHE A 66 4.47 -14.31 -3.21
N ASP A 67 3.44 -14.97 -3.73
CA ASP A 67 3.60 -16.35 -4.19
C ASP A 67 4.53 -16.40 -5.43
N PRO A 68 4.98 -17.59 -5.88
CA PRO A 68 5.85 -17.70 -7.06
C PRO A 68 5.26 -17.10 -8.35
N GLN A 69 3.94 -16.89 -8.39
CA GLN A 69 3.24 -16.28 -9.52
C GLN A 69 3.05 -14.77 -9.35
N GLY A 70 3.58 -14.19 -8.27
CA GLY A 70 3.48 -12.78 -7.94
C GLY A 70 2.14 -12.38 -7.36
N ARG A 71 1.39 -13.29 -6.74
CA ARG A 71 0.11 -12.95 -6.13
C ARG A 71 0.30 -12.62 -4.66
N ILE A 72 -0.50 -11.68 -4.18
CA ILE A 72 -0.63 -11.38 -2.75
C ILE A 72 -2.05 -11.69 -2.27
N LEU A 73 -2.17 -12.06 -1.00
CA LEU A 73 -3.45 -12.17 -0.32
C LEU A 73 -3.82 -10.82 0.32
N ILE A 74 -4.92 -10.22 -0.12
CA ILE A 74 -5.44 -8.99 0.50
C ILE A 74 -6.40 -9.39 1.63
N PRO A 75 -6.11 -9.03 2.90
CA PRO A 75 -7.01 -9.27 4.02
C PRO A 75 -8.41 -8.71 3.78
N LYS A 76 -9.43 -9.39 4.30
CA LYS A 76 -10.84 -9.02 4.08
C LYS A 76 -11.15 -7.59 4.52
N SER A 77 -10.55 -7.12 5.63
CA SER A 77 -10.73 -5.76 6.16
C SER A 77 -10.19 -4.69 5.20
N LEU A 78 -8.98 -4.89 4.66
CA LEU A 78 -8.37 -3.97 3.69
C LEU A 78 -9.12 -4.00 2.36
N ARG A 79 -9.55 -5.18 1.91
CA ARG A 79 -10.37 -5.33 0.72
C ARG A 79 -11.70 -4.58 0.83
N ALA A 80 -12.38 -4.70 1.97
CA ALA A 80 -13.62 -4.01 2.25
C ALA A 80 -13.42 -2.49 2.31
N PHE A 81 -12.34 -2.02 2.97
CA PHE A 81 -11.98 -0.60 3.01
C PHE A 81 -11.80 -0.01 1.61
N ALA A 82 -11.04 -0.68 0.73
CA ALA A 82 -10.83 -0.20 -0.63
C ALA A 82 -12.06 -0.38 -1.55
N GLY A 83 -13.06 -1.14 -1.10
CA GLY A 83 -14.25 -1.48 -1.88
C GLY A 83 -13.97 -2.44 -3.03
N ILE A 84 -12.98 -3.32 -2.91
CA ILE A 84 -12.58 -4.25 -3.98
C ILE A 84 -13.43 -5.52 -3.89
N ASP A 85 -14.46 -5.62 -4.72
CA ASP A 85 -15.39 -6.74 -4.77
C ASP A 85 -15.10 -7.71 -5.93
N LYS A 86 -14.72 -7.18 -7.10
CA LYS A 86 -14.44 -7.94 -8.32
C LYS A 86 -13.07 -7.61 -8.90
N GLU A 87 -12.98 -6.43 -9.51
CA GLU A 87 -11.80 -6.00 -10.26
C GLU A 87 -11.02 -4.93 -9.51
N ALA A 88 -9.70 -5.05 -9.60
CA ALA A 88 -8.82 -4.07 -9.03
C ALA A 88 -7.70 -3.69 -10.02
N ALA A 89 -7.30 -2.43 -9.93
CA ALA A 89 -6.18 -1.88 -10.68
C ALA A 89 -4.97 -1.77 -9.76
N VAL A 90 -3.80 -2.14 -10.30
CA VAL A 90 -2.50 -1.91 -9.64
C VAL A 90 -1.83 -0.75 -10.35
N VAL A 91 -1.44 0.27 -9.59
CA VAL A 91 -0.87 1.52 -10.10
C VAL A 91 0.48 1.73 -9.45
N GLY A 92 1.51 2.02 -10.24
CA GLY A 92 2.82 2.41 -9.69
C GLY A 92 2.88 3.91 -9.50
N THR A 93 3.32 4.36 -8.33
CA THR A 93 3.54 5.79 -8.01
C THR A 93 4.99 6.21 -8.18
N GLY A 94 5.89 5.25 -8.44
CA GLY A 94 7.34 5.43 -8.46
C GLY A 94 7.99 5.10 -7.11
N LEU A 95 7.28 5.28 -5.99
CA LEU A 95 7.76 4.95 -4.65
C LEU A 95 7.09 3.70 -4.09
N TYR A 96 5.80 3.51 -4.36
CA TYR A 96 5.02 2.38 -3.89
C TYR A 96 4.01 1.96 -4.95
N LEU A 97 3.31 0.84 -4.70
CA LEU A 97 2.17 0.45 -5.51
C LEU A 97 0.88 0.82 -4.80
N GLU A 98 -0.09 1.29 -5.54
CA GLU A 98 -1.46 1.42 -5.08
C GLU A 98 -2.33 0.32 -5.66
N ILE A 99 -3.28 -0.14 -4.87
CA ILE A 99 -4.33 -1.06 -5.29
C ILE A 99 -5.68 -0.37 -5.14
N TRP A 100 -6.40 -0.30 -6.25
CA TRP A 100 -7.68 0.39 -6.34
C TRP A 100 -8.78 -0.56 -6.75
N GLN A 101 -10.01 -0.29 -6.34
CA GLN A 101 -11.17 -0.78 -7.09
C GLN A 101 -11.14 -0.17 -8.50
N ARG A 102 -11.33 -1.00 -9.53
CA ARG A 102 -11.08 -0.63 -10.94
C ARG A 102 -11.83 0.61 -11.41
N GLU A 103 -13.12 0.70 -11.10
CA GLU A 103 -13.98 1.84 -11.49
C GLU A 103 -13.70 3.11 -10.67
N LYS A 104 -13.33 2.98 -9.39
CA LYS A 104 -12.86 4.12 -8.58
C LYS A 104 -11.63 4.74 -9.21
N TRP A 105 -10.65 3.91 -9.60
CA TRP A 105 -9.44 4.39 -10.27
C TRP A 105 -9.75 5.09 -11.59
N ARG A 106 -10.55 4.45 -12.45
CA ARG A 106 -10.99 5.00 -13.74
C ARG A 106 -11.57 6.40 -13.61
N ARG A 107 -12.54 6.58 -12.71
CA ARG A 107 -13.11 7.90 -12.41
C ARG A 107 -12.06 8.90 -11.93
N LYS A 108 -11.13 8.46 -11.06
CA LYS A 108 -10.09 9.32 -10.49
C LYS A 108 -9.11 9.84 -11.55
N ILE A 109 -8.74 9.03 -12.54
CA ILE A 109 -7.85 9.46 -13.64
C ILE A 109 -8.59 10.04 -14.86
N GLY A 110 -9.91 10.22 -14.78
CA GLY A 110 -10.72 10.75 -15.87
C GLY A 110 -10.77 9.85 -17.12
N ARG A 111 -10.77 8.52 -16.95
CA ARG A 111 -10.84 7.53 -18.04
C ARG A 111 -11.94 6.49 -17.85
#